data_AF-G0N9Z9-F1
#
_entry.id   AF-G0N9Z9-F1
#
_cell.length_a   1.000
_cell.length_b   1.000
_cell.length_c   1.000
_cell.angle_alpha   90.00
_cell.angle_beta   90.00
_cell.angle_gamma   90.00
#
_symmetry.space_group_name_H-M   'P 1'
#
loop_
_entity.id
_entity.type
_entity.pdbx_description
1 polymer ?
#
loop_
_entity_poly.entity_id
_entity_poly.type
_entity_poly.pdbx_seq_one_letter_code
_entity_poly.pdbx_strand_id
1 'polypeptide(L)'
;MYYKRSCLTERSGCVCIGPASRYVPCNTQTCVYPAQRTCCIPYVPMIITGKSQCGPLPREPVPTANSQCCPKDGIWSEWTGYTSVSNGWARTRECTSEEAGCPCTGISNQSQEGCPCPEMRTAADVANICKVSKYIGNESKRNETRCEITAILKDNNDDPPAACANYDEGYQFYKYAPVVTLLKSTNECYRDTPLDCESRKEPRAAATRTIQFSCNLETRQWYYEYDGTPVIGFVQHQLP
;
A
#
# COMPACT_ATOMS: atom_id res chain seq x y z
N MET A 1 -23.90 9.56 -34.62
CA MET A 1 -23.20 8.62 -33.72
C MET A 1 -23.40 9.09 -32.28
N TYR A 2 -23.65 8.18 -31.35
CA TYR A 2 -23.85 8.51 -29.93
C TYR A 2 -22.55 8.28 -29.18
N TYR A 3 -21.99 9.33 -28.60
CA TYR A 3 -20.81 9.26 -27.76
C TYR A 3 -21.26 9.32 -26.29
N LYS A 4 -20.77 8.38 -25.48
CA LYS A 4 -20.96 8.39 -24.03
C LYS A 4 -19.66 8.83 -23.37
N ARG A 5 -19.76 9.65 -22.34
CA ARG A 5 -18.62 10.00 -21.47
C ARG A 5 -18.84 9.38 -20.10
N SER A 6 -17.78 8.86 -19.50
CA SER A 6 -17.77 8.41 -18.10
C SER A 6 -17.17 9.53 -17.26
N CYS A 7 -17.81 9.86 -16.15
CA CYS A 7 -17.30 10.90 -15.28
C CYS A 7 -16.34 10.34 -14.23
N LEU A 8 -15.10 10.81 -14.22
CA LEU A 8 -14.09 10.35 -13.27
C LEU A 8 -14.26 10.99 -11.89
N THR A 9 -14.80 12.22 -11.83
CA THR A 9 -14.93 13.01 -10.59
C THR A 9 -16.12 12.62 -9.71
N GLU A 10 -17.04 11.81 -10.23
CA GLU A 10 -18.20 11.30 -9.48
C GLU A 10 -17.74 10.39 -8.32
N ARG A 11 -16.60 9.69 -8.49
CA ARG A 11 -15.94 8.92 -7.42
C ARG A 11 -15.41 9.78 -6.28
N SER A 12 -15.22 11.08 -6.53
CA SER A 12 -14.66 12.04 -5.58
C SER A 12 -15.71 13.02 -5.04
N GLY A 13 -17.00 12.74 -5.25
CA GLY A 13 -18.11 13.54 -4.71
C GLY A 13 -18.41 14.84 -5.46
N CYS A 14 -17.76 15.08 -6.60
CA CYS A 14 -18.05 16.25 -7.43
C CYS A 14 -19.09 15.90 -8.50
N VAL A 15 -20.20 16.66 -8.52
CA VAL A 15 -21.28 16.47 -9.50
C VAL A 15 -20.80 16.90 -10.88
N CYS A 16 -20.91 15.97 -11.83
CA CYS A 16 -20.50 16.20 -13.21
C CYS A 16 -21.55 17.06 -13.91
N ILE A 17 -21.13 18.19 -14.47
CA ILE A 17 -22.04 19.12 -15.12
C ILE A 17 -22.16 18.76 -16.60
N GLY A 18 -23.40 18.65 -17.08
CA GLY A 18 -23.76 18.45 -18.48
C GLY A 18 -24.11 17.00 -18.85
N PRO A 19 -24.61 16.76 -20.07
CA PRO A 19 -25.19 15.48 -20.47
C PRO A 19 -24.15 14.35 -20.54
N ALA A 20 -24.50 13.16 -20.04
CA ALA A 20 -23.64 11.96 -20.09
C ALA A 20 -23.48 11.37 -21.51
N SER A 21 -24.30 11.85 -22.45
CA SER A 21 -24.31 11.40 -23.82
C SER A 21 -24.48 12.56 -24.78
N ARG A 22 -23.69 12.56 -25.87
CA ARG A 22 -23.79 13.54 -26.95
C ARG A 22 -24.10 12.83 -28.26
N TYR A 23 -25.10 13.34 -28.97
CA TYR A 23 -25.31 12.99 -30.37
C TYR A 23 -24.44 13.89 -31.24
N VAL A 24 -23.54 13.29 -32.01
CA VAL A 24 -22.79 14.01 -33.05
C VAL A 24 -23.23 13.44 -34.40
N PRO A 25 -23.87 14.26 -35.26
CA PRO A 25 -24.20 13.81 -36.61
C PRO A 25 -22.89 13.61 -37.39
N CYS A 26 -22.79 12.49 -38.08
CA CYS A 26 -21.71 12.22 -39.03
C CYS A 26 -22.11 12.72 -40.42
N ASN A 27 -21.13 12.97 -41.29
CA ASN A 27 -21.34 13.38 -42.69
C ASN A 27 -22.05 14.75 -42.84
N THR A 28 -21.53 15.77 -42.16
CA THR A 28 -22.06 17.15 -42.13
C THR A 28 -21.69 17.97 -43.37
N GLN A 29 -21.08 17.35 -44.38
CA GLN A 29 -20.69 17.99 -45.62
C GLN A 29 -21.94 18.27 -46.47
N THR A 30 -21.99 19.46 -47.07
CA THR A 30 -23.06 19.82 -48.00
C THR A 30 -23.07 18.91 -49.22
N CYS A 31 -24.25 18.46 -49.65
CA CYS A 31 -24.39 17.70 -50.88
C CYS A 31 -24.06 18.60 -52.08
N VAL A 32 -23.24 18.09 -52.99
CA VAL A 32 -22.89 18.75 -54.25
C VAL A 32 -23.96 18.41 -55.30
N TYR A 33 -24.18 19.31 -56.25
CA TYR A 33 -25.07 19.08 -57.41
C TYR A 33 -24.84 17.68 -58.03
N PRO A 34 -25.89 16.89 -58.38
CA PRO A 34 -27.28 17.27 -58.68
C PRO A 34 -28.28 17.07 -57.52
N ALA A 35 -27.82 17.00 -56.26
CA ALA A 35 -28.74 16.85 -55.13
C ALA A 35 -29.76 18.01 -55.06
N GLN A 36 -31.06 17.67 -54.96
CA GLN A 36 -32.15 18.66 -54.88
C GLN A 36 -32.09 19.53 -53.62
N ARG A 37 -31.39 19.08 -52.58
CA ARG A 37 -31.17 19.82 -51.34
C ARG A 37 -29.71 19.73 -50.94
N THR A 38 -29.13 20.87 -50.56
CA THR A 38 -27.76 21.00 -50.05
C THR A 38 -27.57 20.28 -48.70
N CYS A 39 -28.64 20.15 -47.91
CA CYS A 39 -28.65 19.49 -46.60
C CYS A 39 -29.93 18.66 -46.40
N CYS A 40 -29.82 17.55 -45.66
CA CYS A 40 -30.97 16.74 -45.26
C CYS A 40 -31.79 17.45 -44.17
N ILE A 41 -33.11 17.42 -44.26
CA ILE A 41 -34.02 17.94 -43.22
C ILE A 41 -33.74 17.15 -41.91
N PRO A 42 -33.55 17.80 -40.76
CA PRO A 42 -33.86 19.21 -40.42
C PRO A 42 -32.70 20.21 -40.57
N TYR A 43 -31.57 19.81 -41.14
CA TYR A 43 -30.37 20.64 -41.19
C TYR A 43 -30.41 21.65 -42.35
N VAL A 44 -29.84 22.82 -42.09
CA VAL A 44 -29.68 23.93 -43.04
C VAL A 44 -28.20 24.21 -43.31
N PRO A 45 -27.84 24.69 -44.50
CA PRO A 45 -26.45 25.03 -44.82
C PRO A 45 -25.98 26.22 -43.97
N MET A 46 -24.83 26.07 -43.33
CA MET A 46 -24.17 27.07 -42.49
C MET A 46 -22.67 27.15 -42.83
N ILE A 47 -22.04 28.30 -42.60
CA ILE A 47 -20.57 28.42 -42.70
C ILE A 47 -19.99 28.20 -41.31
N ILE A 48 -19.26 27.08 -41.14
CA ILE A 48 -18.56 26.73 -39.91
C ILE A 48 -17.08 26.58 -40.27
N THR A 49 -16.20 27.34 -39.60
CA THR A 49 -14.75 27.37 -39.87
C THR A 49 -14.39 27.61 -41.35
N GLY A 50 -15.10 28.54 -42.01
CA GLY A 50 -14.84 28.89 -43.42
C GLY A 50 -15.29 27.87 -44.47
N LYS A 51 -15.95 26.77 -44.09
CA LYS A 51 -16.50 25.76 -45.00
C LYS A 51 -18.02 25.67 -44.86
N SER A 52 -18.72 25.43 -45.97
CA SER A 52 -20.16 25.15 -45.95
C SER A 52 -20.44 23.76 -45.37
N GLN A 53 -21.18 23.71 -44.27
CA GLN A 53 -21.56 22.48 -43.57
C GLN A 53 -23.05 22.52 -43.20
N CYS A 54 -23.68 21.36 -43.08
CA CYS A 54 -25.06 21.24 -42.65
C CYS A 54 -25.16 21.30 -41.12
N GLY A 55 -25.91 22.27 -40.60
CA GLY A 55 -26.12 22.53 -39.17
C GLY A 55 -27.59 22.77 -38.81
N PRO A 56 -27.93 23.03 -37.54
CA PRO A 56 -27.05 23.38 -36.44
C PRO A 56 -26.28 22.18 -35.89
N LEU A 57 -24.96 22.28 -35.87
CA LEU A 57 -24.12 21.36 -35.11
C LEU A 57 -24.11 21.80 -33.64
N PRO A 58 -24.17 20.86 -32.67
CA PRO A 58 -23.98 21.21 -31.27
C PRO A 58 -22.65 21.96 -31.14
N ARG A 59 -22.68 23.20 -30.60
CA ARG A 59 -21.44 23.92 -30.30
C ARG A 59 -20.64 23.07 -29.33
N GLU A 60 -19.35 22.89 -29.62
CA GLU A 60 -18.46 22.32 -28.62
C GLU A 60 -18.48 23.28 -27.41
N PRO A 61 -18.78 22.81 -26.19
CA PRO A 61 -18.53 23.62 -25.03
C PRO A 61 -17.02 23.89 -25.04
N VAL A 62 -16.64 25.15 -25.32
CA VAL A 62 -15.27 25.61 -25.10
C VAL A 62 -14.98 25.26 -23.65
N PRO A 63 -13.90 24.51 -23.35
CA PRO A 63 -13.47 24.31 -21.97
C PRO A 63 -13.21 25.70 -21.41
N THR A 64 -14.17 26.23 -20.64
CA THR A 64 -13.94 27.46 -19.90
C THR A 64 -12.82 27.13 -18.94
N ALA A 65 -11.72 27.88 -19.04
CA ALA A 65 -10.52 27.78 -18.20
C ALA A 65 -10.79 27.92 -16.68
N ASN A 66 -12.06 28.00 -16.27
CA ASN A 66 -12.58 27.99 -14.92
C ASN A 66 -13.44 26.75 -14.70
N SER A 67 -12.85 25.55 -14.84
CA SER A 67 -13.46 24.31 -14.39
C SER A 67 -13.59 24.34 -12.86
N GLN A 68 -14.71 24.85 -12.36
CA GLN A 68 -15.17 24.81 -10.95
C GLN A 68 -15.23 23.39 -10.34
N CYS A 69 -14.79 22.37 -11.08
CA CYS A 69 -14.79 20.97 -10.68
C CYS A 69 -13.39 20.41 -10.41
N CYS A 70 -12.31 21.19 -10.56
CA CYS A 70 -11.00 20.69 -10.15
C CYS A 70 -10.93 20.67 -8.61
N PRO A 71 -10.67 19.51 -8.00
CA PRO A 71 -10.30 19.49 -6.59
C PRO A 71 -9.04 20.33 -6.40
N LYS A 72 -8.96 21.04 -5.26
CA LYS A 72 -7.97 22.09 -4.99
C LYS A 72 -6.51 21.65 -5.20
N ASP A 73 -6.24 20.34 -5.13
CA ASP A 73 -4.89 19.77 -5.24
C ASP A 73 -4.80 18.59 -6.23
N GLY A 74 -5.77 18.47 -7.14
CA GLY A 74 -5.86 17.34 -8.07
C GLY A 74 -6.17 16.01 -7.38
N ILE A 75 -6.08 14.90 -8.12
CA ILE A 75 -6.27 13.54 -7.62
C ILE A 75 -5.02 12.74 -7.91
N TRP A 76 -4.34 12.32 -6.85
CA TRP A 76 -3.18 11.44 -6.91
C TRP A 76 -3.60 9.96 -6.94
N SER A 77 -2.79 9.12 -7.59
CA SER A 77 -2.82 7.68 -7.40
C SER A 77 -2.38 7.32 -5.98
N GLU A 78 -2.67 6.08 -5.57
CA GLU A 78 -1.96 5.49 -4.43
C GLU A 78 -0.45 5.48 -4.70
N TRP A 79 0.31 5.55 -3.62
CA TRP A 79 1.76 5.40 -3.69
C TRP A 79 2.12 3.96 -4.08
N THR A 80 3.15 3.79 -4.89
CA THR A 80 3.78 2.48 -5.09
C THR A 80 4.39 1.98 -3.78
N GLY A 81 4.67 0.67 -3.73
CA GLY A 81 5.59 0.14 -2.73
C GLY A 81 6.97 0.78 -2.83
N TYR A 82 7.71 0.76 -1.73
CA TYR A 82 9.09 1.22 -1.73
C TYR A 82 9.99 0.26 -2.50
N THR A 83 10.89 0.83 -3.29
CA THR A 83 11.94 0.11 -4.03
C THR A 83 13.32 0.57 -3.56
N SER A 84 14.29 -0.34 -3.55
CA SER A 84 15.67 -0.01 -3.18
C SER A 84 16.28 0.88 -4.26
N VAL A 85 16.93 1.95 -3.82
CA VAL A 85 17.75 2.86 -4.61
C VAL A 85 19.13 2.94 -3.96
N SER A 86 20.12 3.51 -4.68
CA SER A 86 21.54 3.48 -4.29
C SER A 86 21.82 3.86 -2.83
N ASN A 87 21.08 4.82 -2.28
CA ASN A 87 21.22 5.31 -0.90
C ASN A 87 19.90 5.26 -0.12
N GLY A 88 19.09 4.21 -0.29
CA GLY A 88 17.91 3.99 0.54
C GLY A 88 16.71 3.45 -0.23
N TRP A 89 15.56 4.05 0.02
CA TRP A 89 14.26 3.58 -0.46
C TRP A 89 13.49 4.70 -1.13
N ALA A 90 12.89 4.42 -2.29
CA ALA A 90 12.07 5.38 -3.02
C ALA A 90 10.72 4.78 -3.42
N ARG A 91 9.70 5.64 -3.50
CA ARG A 91 8.37 5.31 -4.03
C ARG A 91 7.83 6.46 -4.88
N THR A 92 6.89 6.13 -5.77
CA THR A 92 6.32 7.09 -6.71
C THR A 92 4.79 7.08 -6.67
N ARG A 93 4.17 8.13 -7.17
CA ARG A 93 2.72 8.24 -7.41
C ARG A 93 2.48 9.15 -8.62
N GLU A 94 1.33 9.00 -9.25
CA GLU A 94 0.97 9.72 -10.47
C GLU A 94 -0.25 10.62 -10.29
N CYS A 95 -0.28 11.76 -10.99
CA CYS A 95 -1.44 12.65 -10.98
C CYS A 95 -2.50 12.17 -11.97
N THR A 96 -3.49 11.43 -11.46
CA THR A 96 -4.59 10.89 -12.28
C THR A 96 -5.55 11.95 -12.83
N SER A 97 -5.54 13.16 -12.27
CA SER A 97 -6.40 14.27 -12.72
C SER A 97 -5.75 15.18 -13.77
N GLU A 98 -4.48 14.96 -14.09
CA GLU A 98 -3.73 15.81 -15.03
C GLU A 98 -4.29 15.70 -16.45
N GLU A 99 -4.68 14.50 -16.89
CA GLU A 99 -5.35 14.27 -18.18
C GLU A 99 -6.68 15.03 -18.31
N ALA A 100 -7.34 15.31 -17.18
CA ALA A 100 -8.57 16.09 -17.12
C ALA A 100 -8.33 17.61 -17.03
N GLY A 101 -7.07 18.06 -17.10
CA GLY A 101 -6.68 19.47 -16.98
C GLY A 101 -6.65 19.99 -15.54
N CYS A 102 -6.70 19.11 -14.53
CA CYS A 102 -6.59 19.48 -13.12
C CYS A 102 -5.20 19.10 -12.58
N PRO A 103 -4.27 20.07 -12.46
CA PRO A 103 -2.92 19.78 -11.99
C PRO A 103 -2.93 19.38 -10.51
N CYS A 104 -2.03 18.47 -10.14
CA CYS A 104 -1.84 18.10 -8.74
C CYS A 104 -0.79 18.96 -8.07
N THR A 105 -1.01 19.30 -6.79
CA THR A 105 -0.03 19.98 -5.95
C THR A 105 0.74 18.96 -5.11
N GLY A 106 2.07 18.97 -5.17
CA GLY A 106 2.94 18.13 -4.32
C GLY A 106 3.97 17.30 -5.10
N ILE A 107 4.64 16.40 -4.37
CA ILE A 107 5.68 15.53 -4.95
C ILE A 107 5.09 14.25 -5.54
N SER A 108 5.63 13.82 -6.68
CA SER A 108 5.36 12.53 -7.31
C SER A 108 6.36 11.44 -6.90
N ASN A 109 7.53 11.84 -6.39
CA ASN A 109 8.61 10.93 -5.99
C ASN A 109 9.04 11.24 -4.56
N GLN A 110 9.16 10.21 -3.73
CA GLN A 110 9.63 10.32 -2.35
C GLN A 110 10.78 9.34 -2.11
N SER A 111 11.87 9.82 -1.52
CA SER A 111 13.03 9.01 -1.12
C SER A 111 13.35 9.18 0.37
N GLN A 112 13.90 8.14 0.98
CA GLN A 112 14.38 8.13 2.36
C GLN A 112 15.58 7.18 2.52
N GLU A 113 16.48 7.49 3.45
CA GLU A 113 17.74 6.73 3.62
C GLU A 113 17.58 5.46 4.48
N GLY A 114 16.59 5.41 5.37
CA GLY A 114 16.31 4.28 6.27
C GLY A 114 15.13 3.41 5.83
N CYS A 115 14.95 2.27 6.50
CA CYS A 115 13.88 1.33 6.20
C CYS A 115 12.48 1.97 6.39
N PRO A 116 11.57 1.87 5.39
CA PRO A 116 10.22 2.46 5.46
C PRO A 116 9.26 1.80 6.44
N CYS A 117 9.58 0.62 6.99
CA CYS A 117 8.74 0.01 8.01
C CYS A 117 8.87 0.72 9.37
N PRO A 118 7.77 0.86 10.11
CA PRO A 118 7.76 1.50 11.42
C PRO A 118 8.68 0.79 12.41
N GLU A 119 9.03 1.47 13.49
CA GLU A 119 9.69 0.82 14.63
C GLU A 119 8.76 -0.23 15.25
N MET A 120 9.36 -1.35 15.69
CA MET A 120 8.62 -2.35 16.45
C MET A 120 8.31 -1.81 17.84
N ARG A 121 7.17 -2.23 18.40
CA ARG A 121 6.82 -1.98 19.80
C ARG A 121 7.92 -2.52 20.71
N THR A 122 8.13 -1.81 21.83
CA THR A 122 9.12 -2.23 22.81
C THR A 122 8.70 -3.55 23.48
N ALA A 123 9.67 -4.32 23.96
CA ALA A 123 9.38 -5.55 24.71
C ALA A 123 8.44 -5.30 25.91
N ALA A 124 8.57 -4.14 26.57
CA ALA A 124 7.70 -3.72 27.67
C ALA A 124 6.25 -3.49 27.21
N ASP A 125 6.05 -2.81 26.08
CA ASP A 125 4.71 -2.59 25.51
C ASP A 125 4.03 -3.91 25.14
N VAL A 126 4.78 -4.79 24.47
CA VAL A 126 4.29 -6.12 24.08
C VAL A 126 3.93 -6.94 25.32
N ALA A 127 4.78 -6.95 26.34
CA ALA A 127 4.51 -7.65 27.60
C ALA A 127 3.26 -7.12 28.30
N ASN A 128 3.08 -5.80 28.34
CA ASN A 128 1.91 -5.15 28.95
C ASN A 128 0.59 -5.46 28.21
N ILE A 129 0.62 -5.45 26.87
CA ILE A 129 -0.53 -5.76 26.03
C ILE A 129 -0.88 -7.25 26.14
N CYS A 130 0.12 -8.11 25.98
CA CYS A 130 -0.03 -9.56 25.97
C CYS A 130 -0.05 -10.22 27.36
N LYS A 131 -0.04 -9.43 28.43
CA LYS A 131 -0.07 -9.89 29.82
C LYS A 131 1.03 -10.90 30.15
N VAL A 132 2.24 -10.65 29.65
CA VAL A 132 3.44 -11.44 29.96
C VAL A 132 4.07 -10.89 31.24
N SER A 133 4.02 -11.66 32.33
CA SER A 133 4.44 -11.22 33.66
C SER A 133 5.95 -11.18 33.88
N LYS A 134 6.70 -12.06 33.21
CA LYS A 134 8.17 -12.11 33.26
C LYS A 134 8.70 -12.29 31.85
N TYR A 135 9.62 -11.44 31.44
CA TYR A 135 10.15 -11.45 30.09
C TYR A 135 11.63 -11.11 30.03
N ILE A 136 12.25 -11.49 28.92
CA ILE A 136 13.65 -11.22 28.61
C ILE A 136 13.68 -10.09 27.58
N GLY A 137 14.45 -9.04 27.86
CA GLY A 137 14.73 -7.97 26.89
C GLY A 137 15.76 -8.46 25.87
N ASN A 138 15.31 -8.95 24.72
CA ASN A 138 16.20 -9.42 23.67
C ASN A 138 16.86 -8.27 22.92
N GLU A 139 18.14 -8.45 22.59
CA GLU A 139 18.80 -7.58 21.62
C GLU A 139 18.24 -7.84 20.22
N SER A 140 17.96 -6.76 19.48
CA SER A 140 17.55 -6.82 18.07
C SER A 140 18.38 -5.86 17.23
N LYS A 141 18.86 -6.34 16.09
CA LYS A 141 19.60 -5.53 15.10
C LYS A 141 18.72 -5.32 13.88
N ARG A 142 18.52 -4.07 13.50
CA ARG A 142 17.83 -3.67 12.27
C ARG A 142 18.84 -3.45 11.16
N ASN A 143 18.58 -4.05 10.00
CA ASN A 143 19.32 -3.80 8.77
C ASN A 143 18.51 -2.83 7.90
N GLU A 144 18.94 -1.57 7.83
CA GLU A 144 18.23 -0.51 7.10
C GLU A 144 18.24 -0.71 5.58
N THR A 145 19.28 -1.37 5.05
CA THR A 145 19.44 -1.62 3.60
C THR A 145 18.59 -2.78 3.12
N ARG A 146 18.42 -3.82 3.94
CA ARG A 146 17.62 -5.00 3.62
C ARG A 146 16.19 -4.93 4.17
N CYS A 147 15.91 -3.97 5.06
CA CYS A 147 14.65 -3.90 5.78
C CYS A 147 14.32 -5.20 6.52
N GLU A 148 15.30 -5.68 7.27
CA GLU A 148 15.22 -6.91 8.06
C GLU A 148 15.55 -6.60 9.52
N ILE A 149 14.92 -7.31 10.45
CA ILE A 149 15.26 -7.28 11.87
C ILE A 149 15.71 -8.68 12.26
N THR A 150 16.89 -8.77 12.87
CA THR A 150 17.39 -9.99 13.48
C THR A 150 17.36 -9.83 15.00
N ALA A 151 16.55 -10.64 15.68
CA ALA A 151 16.47 -10.65 17.14
C ALA A 151 17.22 -11.86 17.70
N ILE A 152 17.97 -11.63 18.78
CA ILE A 152 18.80 -12.66 19.44
C ILE A 152 18.00 -13.20 20.63
N LEU A 153 17.53 -14.44 20.49
CA LEU A 153 16.84 -15.17 21.53
C LEU A 153 17.82 -15.94 22.41
N LYS A 154 17.48 -16.03 23.68
CA LYS A 154 18.17 -16.91 24.62
C LYS A 154 17.64 -18.33 24.45
N ASP A 155 18.53 -19.29 24.25
CA ASP A 155 18.17 -20.67 23.94
C ASP A 155 18.69 -21.64 25.03
N ASN A 156 18.67 -21.18 26.30
CA ASN A 156 19.06 -21.94 27.51
C ASN A 156 18.71 -21.32 28.85
N ASN A 157 19.06 -22.10 29.88
CA ASN A 157 19.03 -21.76 31.28
C ASN A 157 20.42 -21.80 31.97
N ASP A 158 21.54 -21.81 31.22
CA ASP A 158 22.89 -21.83 31.80
C ASP A 158 23.14 -20.57 32.64
N ASP A 159 22.65 -19.43 32.13
CA ASP A 159 22.63 -18.16 32.85
C ASP A 159 21.18 -17.78 33.21
N PRO A 160 20.93 -17.05 34.31
CA PRO A 160 19.64 -16.39 34.53
C PRO A 160 19.47 -15.17 33.58
N PRO A 161 18.25 -14.78 33.20
CA PRO A 161 16.98 -15.47 33.43
C PRO A 161 16.85 -16.73 32.57
N ALA A 162 16.19 -17.77 33.10
CA ALA A 162 15.88 -18.98 32.35
C ALA A 162 14.89 -18.67 31.22
N ALA A 163 15.16 -19.24 30.04
CA ALA A 163 14.39 -18.99 28.82
C ALA A 163 13.68 -20.24 28.30
N CYS A 164 14.12 -21.44 28.73
CA CYS A 164 13.65 -22.72 28.22
C CYS A 164 12.87 -23.46 29.30
N ALA A 165 11.67 -23.92 28.97
CA ALA A 165 10.91 -24.82 29.82
C ALA A 165 10.06 -25.77 28.96
N ASN A 166 9.42 -26.72 29.62
CA ASN A 166 8.40 -27.53 28.95
C ASN A 166 7.21 -26.63 28.62
N TYR A 167 6.79 -26.66 27.36
CA TYR A 167 5.68 -25.88 26.86
C TYR A 167 4.67 -26.82 26.21
N ASP A 168 3.43 -26.71 26.65
CA ASP A 168 2.32 -27.55 26.19
C ASP A 168 1.24 -26.65 25.61
N GLU A 169 0.97 -26.78 24.30
CA GLU A 169 -0.12 -26.08 23.63
C GLU A 169 -1.41 -26.91 23.59
N GLY A 170 -1.47 -28.03 24.32
CA GLY A 170 -2.62 -28.94 24.39
C GLY A 170 -2.72 -29.93 23.24
N TYR A 171 -2.16 -29.60 22.06
CA TYR A 171 -2.04 -30.50 20.90
C TYR A 171 -0.59 -30.87 20.57
N GLN A 172 0.38 -30.11 21.10
CA GLN A 172 1.81 -30.35 20.94
C GLN A 172 2.55 -30.04 22.25
N PHE A 173 3.43 -30.97 22.62
CA PHE A 173 4.30 -30.83 23.78
C PHE A 173 5.74 -30.61 23.31
N TYR A 174 6.27 -29.44 23.64
CA TYR A 174 7.65 -29.06 23.39
C TYR A 174 8.44 -29.23 24.67
N LYS A 175 9.39 -30.16 24.63
CA LYS A 175 10.30 -30.37 25.73
C LYS A 175 11.40 -29.32 25.65
N TYR A 176 11.50 -28.48 26.67
CA TYR A 176 12.60 -27.52 26.82
C TYR A 176 12.75 -26.56 25.61
N ALA A 177 11.73 -25.76 25.34
CA ALA A 177 11.73 -24.76 24.26
C ALA A 177 11.62 -23.34 24.79
N PRO A 178 12.15 -22.33 24.08
CA PRO A 178 11.93 -20.94 24.43
C PRO A 178 10.61 -20.45 23.85
N VAL A 179 9.82 -19.76 24.69
CA VAL A 179 8.52 -19.22 24.29
C VAL A 179 8.68 -17.75 23.91
N VAL A 180 8.23 -17.39 22.70
CA VAL A 180 8.15 -16.02 22.22
C VAL A 180 6.69 -15.64 22.09
N THR A 181 6.33 -14.42 22.49
CA THR A 181 5.02 -13.83 22.18
C THR A 181 5.19 -12.71 21.19
N LEU A 182 4.44 -12.81 20.10
CA LEU A 182 4.36 -11.86 19.01
C LEU A 182 3.07 -11.06 19.14
N LEU A 183 3.14 -9.76 18.90
CA LEU A 183 1.98 -8.87 18.86
C LEU A 183 1.62 -8.61 17.39
N LYS A 184 0.43 -9.02 16.98
CA LYS A 184 -0.11 -8.71 15.65
C LYS A 184 -0.53 -7.26 15.54
N SER A 185 -0.66 -6.75 14.32
CA SER A 185 -1.18 -5.39 14.07
C SER A 185 -2.61 -5.17 14.56
N THR A 186 -3.38 -6.24 14.73
CA THR A 186 -4.74 -6.25 15.29
C THR A 186 -4.77 -6.16 16.82
N ASN A 187 -3.61 -6.03 17.48
CA ASN A 187 -3.41 -6.18 18.93
C ASN A 187 -3.73 -7.57 19.48
N GLU A 188 -3.81 -8.58 18.62
CA GLU A 188 -3.88 -9.97 19.03
C GLU A 188 -2.48 -10.49 19.37
N CYS A 189 -2.38 -11.25 20.46
CA CYS A 189 -1.14 -11.87 20.89
C CYS A 189 -1.10 -13.33 20.44
N TYR A 190 0.04 -13.72 19.90
CA TYR A 190 0.30 -15.05 19.40
C TYR A 190 1.59 -15.57 20.03
N ARG A 191 1.61 -16.85 20.43
CA ARG A 191 2.80 -17.49 21.00
C ARG A 191 3.40 -18.43 19.98
N ASP A 192 4.72 -18.51 20.01
CA ASP A 192 5.48 -19.44 19.18
C ASP A 192 6.70 -19.96 19.93
N THR A 193 7.17 -21.13 19.53
CA THR A 193 8.40 -21.77 20.02
C THR A 193 9.31 -22.09 18.84
N PRO A 194 9.98 -21.07 18.27
CA PRO A 194 10.69 -21.23 16.99
C PRO A 194 12.00 -22.01 17.09
N LEU A 195 12.42 -22.37 18.30
CA LEU A 195 13.69 -23.01 18.59
C LEU A 195 13.47 -24.19 19.53
N ASP A 196 14.40 -25.14 19.49
CA ASP A 196 14.47 -26.27 20.40
C ASP A 196 15.74 -26.16 21.24
N CYS A 197 15.60 -25.87 22.54
CA CYS A 197 16.77 -25.73 23.41
C CYS A 197 17.48 -27.07 23.66
N GLU A 198 16.84 -28.22 23.41
CA GLU A 198 17.53 -29.53 23.51
C GLU A 198 18.57 -29.70 22.41
N SER A 199 18.44 -29.01 21.28
CA SER A 199 19.46 -29.00 20.22
C SER A 199 20.80 -28.44 20.67
N ARG A 200 20.88 -27.87 21.88
CA ARG A 200 22.16 -27.51 22.51
C ARG A 200 23.00 -28.69 22.99
N LYS A 201 22.42 -29.89 23.09
CA LYS A 201 23.21 -31.11 23.37
C LYS A 201 24.17 -31.45 22.22
N GLU A 202 24.03 -30.80 21.06
CA GLU A 202 24.96 -30.92 19.96
C GLU A 202 26.31 -30.21 20.24
N PRO A 203 27.45 -30.83 19.87
CA PRO A 203 28.75 -30.22 20.07
C PRO A 203 28.85 -28.88 19.31
N ARG A 204 29.19 -27.80 20.03
CA ARG A 204 29.31 -26.40 19.56
C ARG A 204 27.99 -25.61 19.39
N ALA A 205 26.89 -26.07 19.96
CA ALA A 205 25.66 -25.28 19.92
C ALA A 205 25.79 -23.95 20.67
N ALA A 206 25.35 -22.86 20.03
CA ALA A 206 25.45 -21.51 20.57
C ALA A 206 24.51 -21.26 21.75
N ALA A 207 24.92 -20.35 22.65
CA ALA A 207 24.10 -19.97 23.80
C ALA A 207 22.82 -19.21 23.42
N THR A 208 22.83 -18.61 22.24
CA THR A 208 21.75 -17.79 21.69
C THR A 208 21.54 -18.17 20.25
N ARG A 209 20.31 -17.97 19.78
CA ARG A 209 19.92 -18.18 18.38
C ARG A 209 19.06 -17.02 17.91
N THR A 210 18.93 -16.87 16.60
CA THR A 210 18.27 -15.70 16.03
C THR A 210 16.93 -16.03 15.42
N ILE A 211 15.99 -15.11 15.57
CA ILE A 211 14.79 -15.04 14.76
C ILE A 211 14.82 -13.83 13.84
N GLN A 212 14.13 -13.92 12.70
CA GLN A 212 14.18 -12.91 11.66
C GLN A 212 12.78 -12.37 11.35
N PHE A 213 12.75 -11.10 10.99
CA PHE A 213 11.57 -10.39 10.54
C PHE A 213 11.90 -9.61 9.28
N SER A 214 11.02 -9.64 8.29
CA SER A 214 11.14 -8.91 7.03
C SER A 214 10.03 -7.90 6.89
N CYS A 215 10.34 -6.74 6.30
CA CYS A 215 9.35 -5.70 6.03
C CYS A 215 8.70 -5.94 4.66
N ASN A 216 7.37 -5.95 4.60
CA ASN A 216 6.67 -5.77 3.34
C ASN A 216 6.68 -4.28 2.96
N LEU A 217 7.32 -3.95 1.85
CA LEU A 217 7.56 -2.58 1.40
C LEU A 217 6.35 -1.92 0.74
N GLU A 218 5.31 -2.69 0.42
CA GLU A 218 4.03 -2.18 -0.07
C GLU A 218 3.14 -1.78 1.10
N THR A 219 2.94 -2.70 2.06
CA THR A 219 2.05 -2.48 3.20
C THR A 219 2.73 -1.79 4.39
N ARG A 220 4.08 -1.71 4.39
CA ARG A 220 4.93 -1.23 5.49
C ARG A 220 4.68 -1.97 6.79
N GLN A 221 4.55 -3.28 6.70
CA GLN A 221 4.26 -4.16 7.82
C GLN A 221 5.36 -5.20 8.00
N TRP A 222 5.74 -5.47 9.24
CA TRP A 222 6.70 -6.53 9.55
C TRP A 222 6.04 -7.89 9.49
N TYR A 223 6.76 -8.85 8.94
CA TYR A 223 6.39 -10.25 8.87
C TYR A 223 7.40 -11.07 9.64
N TYR A 224 6.89 -11.98 10.44
CA TYR A 224 7.71 -12.96 11.10
C TYR A 224 8.09 -14.07 10.11
N GLU A 225 9.38 -14.31 9.88
CA GLU A 225 9.82 -15.16 8.77
C GLU A 225 9.50 -16.66 8.95
N TYR A 226 9.28 -17.10 10.19
CA TYR A 226 9.05 -18.52 10.47
C TYR A 226 7.65 -18.98 10.02
N ASP A 227 6.63 -18.14 10.20
CA ASP A 227 5.23 -18.48 9.91
C ASP A 227 4.54 -17.51 8.93
N GLY A 228 5.20 -16.41 8.56
CA GLY A 228 4.63 -15.37 7.70
C GLY A 228 3.57 -14.51 8.41
N THR A 229 3.51 -14.52 9.75
CA THR A 229 2.51 -13.74 10.48
C THR A 229 2.90 -12.25 10.49
N PRO A 230 1.95 -11.35 10.17
CA PRO A 230 2.18 -9.92 10.30
C PRO A 230 2.23 -9.48 11.77
N VAL A 231 3.31 -8.81 12.16
CA VAL A 231 3.59 -8.43 13.55
C VAL A 231 3.99 -6.97 13.68
N ILE A 232 3.86 -6.43 14.89
CA ILE A 232 4.29 -5.08 15.26
C ILE A 232 5.24 -5.08 16.46
N GLY A 233 5.55 -6.23 17.03
CA GLY A 233 6.51 -6.39 18.12
C GLY A 233 6.55 -7.82 18.63
N PHE A 234 7.54 -8.13 19.46
CA PHE A 234 7.70 -9.45 20.07
C PHE A 234 8.33 -9.32 21.46
N VAL A 235 8.24 -10.39 22.24
CA VAL A 235 8.91 -10.51 23.54
C VAL A 235 9.18 -11.99 23.86
N GLN A 236 10.35 -12.31 24.39
CA GLN A 236 10.64 -13.65 24.90
C GLN A 236 10.21 -13.80 26.36
N HIS A 237 9.59 -14.91 26.70
CA HIS A 237 9.20 -15.23 28.07
C HIS A 237 10.43 -15.55 28.92
N GLN A 238 10.44 -15.05 30.16
CA GLN A 238 11.29 -15.59 31.20
C GLN A 238 10.51 -16.67 31.93
N LEU A 239 11.03 -17.89 31.88
CA LEU A 239 10.38 -19.06 32.45
C LEU A 239 10.95 -19.33 33.86
N PRO A 240 10.15 -19.95 34.75
CA PRO A 240 10.55 -20.24 36.13
C PRO A 240 11.64 -21.32 36.22
#